data_AF-F4KMB1-F1
#
_entry.id   AF-F4KMB1-F1
#
_cell.length_a   1.000
_cell.length_b   1.000
_cell.length_c   1.000
_cell.angle_alpha   90.00
_cell.angle_beta   90.00
_cell.angle_gamma   90.00
#
_symmetry.space_group_name_H-M   'P 1'
#
loop_
_entity.id
_entity.type
_entity.pdbx_description
1 polymer ?
#
loop_
_entity_poly.entity_id
_entity_poly.type
_entity_poly.pdbx_seq_one_letter_code
_entity_poly.pdbx_strand_id
1 'polypeptide(L)'
;MKKLLYISLVLGCCLGLPLSVMAQERLQNGQVDTSFRPILDSNPQAVIPLADGKIVVAGTFEHVGGRDVAGVMRLNADGSADDTFNVGGTGVDGVVTNIALQSDGKILVIGVFTTYNGTPVGQIIRLNEDGSLDTTFKNDNTLQLDASAYEGKYEWDLQPNKLLVSPDDSFYVLGGFNRVNERFAPLIARFTAAGMHDESYLPTAHEIYFKSAPYVDAALLLPSGDIYFGGMINGYNGSSLNKKIFHIDADGQYDESFARPKFDFGGPRALAMKGADTLLVAGSFYESFGRRTPLMIALHLDGTPIEGFTAYDFSTPDAEDMINGLIVTDRYIFIGGGDIQMPKRSFVYALDKSGAALTTDFDFGSGPNRIVSGLTYDPAGWLYVSGFFTEFGGASTRYFARCKVGGSDLHVETPSCAMPAVRVAVGERSFSLHNLEGSAEVSLYSSEGVLCASYPSVAEGESISYELPEGLYLMVVKQTRGRQQLKVQL
;
A
#
# COMPACT_ATOMS: atom_id res chain seq x y z
N MET A 1 -39.46 -23.05 8.79
CA MET A 1 -38.72 -23.09 7.50
C MET A 1 -37.75 -24.29 7.43
N LYS A 2 -38.24 -25.52 7.62
CA LYS A 2 -37.45 -26.78 7.51
C LYS A 2 -38.05 -27.78 6.50
N LYS A 3 -38.96 -27.32 5.62
CA LYS A 3 -39.64 -28.18 4.63
C LYS A 3 -39.42 -27.77 3.16
N LEU A 4 -38.68 -26.69 2.89
CA LEU A 4 -38.31 -26.29 1.51
C LEU A 4 -36.92 -26.76 1.06
N LEU A 5 -36.07 -27.24 1.98
CA LEU A 5 -34.69 -27.64 1.66
C LEU A 5 -34.57 -29.10 1.17
N TYR A 6 -35.65 -29.88 1.17
CA TYR A 6 -35.63 -31.30 0.80
C TYR A 6 -36.09 -31.58 -0.64
N ILE A 7 -36.55 -30.57 -1.39
CA ILE A 7 -37.04 -30.73 -2.77
C ILE A 7 -35.91 -30.52 -3.81
N SER A 8 -34.81 -29.85 -3.44
CA SER A 8 -33.67 -29.66 -4.35
C SER A 8 -32.64 -30.79 -4.33
N LEU A 9 -32.75 -31.77 -3.43
CA LEU A 9 -31.77 -32.86 -3.31
C LEU A 9 -32.17 -34.18 -3.99
N VAL A 10 -33.35 -34.27 -4.61
CA VAL A 10 -33.84 -35.54 -5.21
C VAL A 10 -34.07 -35.45 -6.73
N LEU A 11 -33.96 -34.27 -7.36
CA LEU A 11 -34.06 -34.15 -8.83
C LEU A 11 -32.71 -34.11 -9.58
N GLY A 12 -31.58 -34.27 -8.89
CA GLY A 12 -30.24 -34.26 -9.49
C GLY A 12 -29.75 -35.60 -10.05
N CYS A 13 -30.55 -36.67 -10.01
CA CYS A 13 -30.10 -38.03 -10.37
C CYS A 13 -30.62 -38.56 -11.71
N CYS A 14 -31.24 -37.75 -12.58
CA CYS A 14 -31.79 -38.25 -13.85
C CYS A 14 -31.38 -37.49 -15.12
N LEU A 15 -30.44 -36.54 -15.06
CA LEU A 15 -29.88 -35.92 -16.25
C LEU A 15 -28.37 -35.80 -16.04
N GLY A 16 -27.60 -36.67 -16.70
CA GLY A 16 -26.14 -36.75 -16.63
C GLY A 16 -25.44 -35.51 -17.18
N LEU A 17 -25.55 -34.40 -16.46
CA LEU A 17 -24.68 -33.24 -16.60
C LEU A 17 -23.61 -33.33 -15.51
N PRO A 18 -22.33 -33.08 -15.83
CA PRO A 18 -21.30 -33.05 -14.80
C PRO A 18 -21.67 -32.01 -13.74
N LEU A 19 -21.63 -32.41 -12.48
CA LEU A 19 -21.54 -31.50 -11.33
C LEU A 19 -20.23 -30.71 -11.44
N SER A 20 -20.21 -29.71 -12.31
CA SER A 20 -19.14 -28.73 -12.43
C SER A 20 -19.75 -27.37 -12.75
N VAL A 21 -20.79 -27.01 -11.99
CA VAL A 21 -21.06 -25.62 -11.66
C VAL A 21 -20.74 -25.51 -10.17
N MET A 22 -19.44 -25.50 -9.90
CA MET A 22 -18.91 -25.22 -8.56
C MET A 22 -19.39 -23.83 -8.18
N ALA A 23 -20.05 -23.72 -7.02
CA ALA A 23 -20.27 -22.45 -6.37
C ALA A 23 -18.90 -21.78 -6.22
N GLN A 24 -18.68 -20.64 -6.89
CA GLN A 24 -17.53 -19.81 -6.62
C GLN A 24 -17.71 -19.33 -5.18
N GLU A 25 -16.88 -19.84 -4.27
CA GLU A 25 -16.95 -19.50 -2.86
C GLU A 25 -16.79 -17.98 -2.74
N ARG A 26 -17.87 -17.31 -2.32
CA ARG A 26 -17.86 -15.86 -2.19
C ARG A 26 -16.97 -15.52 -0.99
N LEU A 27 -15.79 -14.98 -1.26
CA LEU A 27 -14.86 -14.54 -0.21
C LEU A 27 -15.57 -13.61 0.79
N GLN A 28 -15.34 -13.88 2.06
CA GLN A 28 -15.78 -13.03 3.16
C GLN A 28 -14.88 -11.82 3.32
N ASN A 29 -15.37 -10.79 4.01
CA ASN A 29 -14.57 -9.61 4.35
C ASN A 29 -13.30 -10.01 5.10
N GLY A 30 -12.16 -9.44 4.71
CA GLY A 30 -10.84 -9.78 5.25
C GLY A 30 -10.15 -10.94 4.52
N GLN A 31 -10.85 -11.77 3.74
CA GLN A 31 -10.21 -12.95 3.14
C GLN A 31 -9.32 -12.59 1.94
N VAL A 32 -8.13 -13.21 1.89
CA VAL A 32 -7.22 -13.16 0.75
C VAL A 32 -7.74 -14.00 -0.41
N ASP A 33 -7.66 -13.46 -1.63
CA ASP A 33 -8.04 -14.19 -2.84
C ASP A 33 -6.89 -15.06 -3.36
N THR A 34 -6.94 -16.35 -3.06
CA THR A 34 -5.94 -17.33 -3.51
C THR A 34 -6.11 -17.78 -4.96
N SER A 35 -7.22 -17.39 -5.60
CA SER A 35 -7.45 -17.60 -7.03
C SER A 35 -6.81 -16.51 -7.89
N PHE A 36 -6.54 -15.34 -7.30
CA PHE A 36 -5.78 -14.27 -7.93
C PHE A 36 -4.28 -14.60 -7.91
N ARG A 37 -3.71 -14.94 -9.07
CA ARG A 37 -2.36 -15.48 -9.21
C ARG A 37 -1.52 -14.71 -10.23
N PRO A 38 -1.16 -13.45 -9.92
CA PRO A 38 -0.24 -12.70 -10.75
C PRO A 38 1.15 -13.35 -10.76
N ILE A 39 1.77 -13.40 -11.94
CA ILE A 39 3.15 -13.85 -12.12
C ILE A 39 3.97 -12.65 -12.56
N LEU A 40 4.58 -11.98 -11.58
CA LEU A 40 5.47 -10.83 -11.75
C LEU A 40 6.86 -11.20 -11.20
N ASP A 41 7.92 -10.80 -11.90
CA ASP A 41 9.31 -10.98 -11.45
C ASP A 41 9.79 -9.86 -10.52
N SER A 42 9.04 -8.76 -10.40
CA SER A 42 9.30 -7.65 -9.49
C SER A 42 8.01 -7.02 -8.91
N ASN A 43 8.17 -6.15 -7.92
CA ASN A 43 7.08 -5.38 -7.33
C ASN A 43 6.46 -4.39 -8.32
N PRO A 44 5.12 -4.40 -8.52
CA PRO A 44 4.45 -3.29 -9.19
C PRO A 44 4.48 -2.04 -8.29
N GLN A 45 4.94 -0.92 -8.85
CA GLN A 45 4.96 0.40 -8.21
C GLN A 45 3.58 1.07 -8.25
N ALA A 46 2.81 0.82 -9.31
CA ALA A 46 1.47 1.35 -9.48
C ALA A 46 0.50 0.28 -9.99
N VAL A 47 -0.75 0.37 -9.50
CA VAL A 47 -1.81 -0.61 -9.74
C VAL A 47 -3.11 0.14 -9.97
N ILE A 48 -3.77 -0.11 -11.10
CA ILE A 48 -5.07 0.45 -11.45
C ILE A 48 -6.05 -0.68 -11.77
N PRO A 49 -7.03 -0.97 -10.88
CA PRO A 49 -8.14 -1.84 -11.22
C PRO A 49 -9.06 -1.14 -12.24
N LEU A 50 -9.48 -1.89 -13.26
CA LEU A 50 -10.37 -1.43 -14.32
C LEU A 50 -11.81 -1.85 -14.02
N ALA A 51 -12.78 -1.14 -14.61
CA ALA A 51 -14.20 -1.39 -14.41
C ALA A 51 -14.66 -2.78 -14.92
N ASP A 52 -13.93 -3.38 -15.87
CA ASP A 52 -14.19 -4.72 -16.40
C ASP A 52 -13.57 -5.84 -15.53
N GLY A 53 -12.93 -5.49 -14.41
CA GLY A 53 -12.28 -6.41 -13.49
C GLY A 53 -10.84 -6.78 -13.86
N LYS A 54 -10.32 -6.28 -14.99
CA LYS A 54 -8.89 -6.35 -15.31
C LYS A 54 -8.10 -5.37 -14.45
N ILE A 55 -6.78 -5.50 -14.45
CA ILE A 55 -5.89 -4.64 -13.67
C ILE A 55 -4.72 -4.21 -14.55
N VAL A 56 -4.42 -2.92 -14.60
CA VAL A 56 -3.15 -2.43 -15.16
C VAL A 56 -2.14 -2.35 -14.02
N VAL A 57 -0.99 -2.98 -14.20
CA VAL A 57 0.14 -2.90 -13.28
C VAL A 57 1.31 -2.24 -13.99
N ALA A 58 2.09 -1.49 -13.22
CA ALA A 58 3.30 -0.88 -13.72
C ALA A 58 4.41 -0.88 -12.66
N GLY A 59 5.68 -0.97 -13.08
CA GLY A 59 6.80 -1.02 -12.16
C GLY A 59 8.14 -1.33 -12.82
N THR A 60 8.96 -2.10 -12.10
CA THR A 60 10.32 -2.48 -12.53
C THR A 60 10.41 -3.93 -13.00
N PHE A 61 9.27 -4.57 -13.27
CA PHE A 61 9.24 -5.93 -13.79
C PHE A 61 9.65 -5.96 -15.26
N GLU A 62 10.32 -7.03 -15.66
CA GLU A 62 10.76 -7.29 -17.04
C GLU A 62 10.03 -8.49 -17.64
N HIS A 63 9.47 -9.36 -16.80
CA HIS A 63 8.80 -10.59 -17.20
C HIS A 63 7.46 -10.74 -16.48
N VAL A 64 6.37 -10.88 -17.26
CA VAL A 64 5.01 -11.04 -16.73
C VAL A 64 4.30 -12.22 -17.39
N GLY A 65 3.86 -13.19 -16.60
CA GLY A 65 3.08 -14.33 -17.10
C GLY A 65 3.77 -15.16 -18.19
N GLY A 66 5.11 -15.17 -18.24
CA GLY A 66 5.89 -15.87 -19.27
C GLY A 66 6.17 -15.05 -20.54
N ARG A 67 5.81 -13.75 -20.55
CA ARG A 67 6.15 -12.80 -21.61
C ARG A 67 7.29 -11.87 -21.17
N ASP A 68 8.21 -11.59 -22.09
CA ASP A 68 9.28 -10.59 -21.92
C ASP A 68 8.71 -9.20 -22.22
N VAL A 69 7.98 -8.63 -21.26
CA VAL A 69 7.33 -7.32 -21.37
C VAL A 69 7.61 -6.49 -20.12
N ALA A 70 8.30 -5.37 -20.31
CA ALA A 70 8.78 -4.53 -19.23
C ALA A 70 7.84 -3.36 -18.91
N GLY A 71 7.75 -3.06 -17.62
CA GLY A 71 7.25 -1.79 -17.07
C GLY A 71 5.74 -1.59 -17.04
N VAL A 72 4.96 -2.01 -18.04
CA VAL A 72 3.48 -1.92 -18.01
C VAL A 72 2.85 -3.19 -18.55
N MET A 73 1.88 -3.74 -17.82
CA MET A 73 1.11 -4.91 -18.25
C MET A 73 -0.33 -4.84 -17.76
N ARG A 74 -1.26 -5.37 -18.55
CA ARG A 74 -2.62 -5.63 -18.10
C ARG A 74 -2.76 -7.09 -17.67
N LEU A 75 -3.42 -7.31 -16.54
CA LEU A 75 -3.76 -8.60 -15.99
C LEU A 75 -5.27 -8.82 -16.10
N ASN A 76 -5.67 -10.06 -16.31
CA ASN A 76 -7.05 -10.50 -16.19
C ASN A 76 -7.50 -10.50 -14.72
N ALA A 77 -8.80 -10.67 -14.50
CA ALA A 77 -9.39 -10.66 -13.15
C ALA A 77 -8.86 -11.77 -12.24
N ASP A 78 -8.28 -12.84 -12.79
CA ASP A 78 -7.61 -13.93 -12.06
C ASP A 78 -6.10 -13.69 -11.85
N GLY A 79 -5.58 -12.56 -12.30
CA GLY A 79 -4.16 -12.19 -12.21
C GLY A 79 -3.29 -12.72 -13.35
N SER A 80 -3.81 -13.55 -14.25
CA SER A 80 -3.05 -13.98 -15.43
C SER A 80 -2.76 -12.80 -16.37
N ALA A 81 -1.67 -12.89 -17.13
CA ALA A 81 -1.34 -11.90 -18.15
C ALA A 81 -2.45 -11.79 -19.21
N ASP A 82 -2.83 -10.57 -19.59
CA ASP A 82 -3.75 -10.35 -20.71
C ASP A 82 -2.98 -10.37 -22.04
N ASP A 83 -3.09 -11.47 -22.78
CA ASP A 83 -2.43 -11.67 -24.07
C ASP A 83 -2.89 -10.71 -25.18
N THR A 84 -3.99 -9.98 -24.96
CA THR A 84 -4.46 -8.94 -25.89
C THR A 84 -3.82 -7.58 -25.65
N PHE A 85 -3.07 -7.42 -24.55
CA PHE A 85 -2.40 -6.17 -24.20
C PHE A 85 -0.94 -6.17 -24.68
N ASN A 86 -0.54 -5.08 -25.35
CA ASN A 86 0.80 -4.85 -25.91
C ASN A 86 1.32 -6.06 -26.74
N VAL A 87 0.51 -6.54 -27.69
CA VAL A 87 0.78 -7.78 -28.44
C VAL A 87 2.11 -7.69 -29.18
N GLY A 88 3.05 -8.60 -28.86
CA GLY A 88 4.38 -8.65 -29.46
C GLY A 88 5.32 -7.49 -29.05
N GLY A 89 4.88 -6.60 -28.17
CA GLY A 89 5.69 -5.51 -27.64
C GLY A 89 6.58 -5.94 -26.47
N THR A 90 7.72 -5.29 -26.34
CA THR A 90 8.70 -5.50 -25.27
C THR A 90 8.49 -4.56 -24.08
N GLY A 91 7.63 -3.55 -24.20
CA GLY A 91 7.41 -2.53 -23.18
C GLY A 91 8.49 -1.45 -23.20
N VAL A 92 8.76 -0.86 -22.04
CA VAL A 92 9.80 0.18 -21.88
C VAL A 92 11.21 -0.43 -21.79
N ASP A 93 12.25 0.37 -22.04
CA ASP A 93 13.66 -0.01 -21.83
C ASP A 93 14.21 0.35 -20.43
N GLY A 94 13.33 0.74 -19.52
CA GLY A 94 13.68 1.18 -18.18
C GLY A 94 12.58 0.90 -17.17
N VAL A 95 12.37 1.82 -16.24
CA VAL A 95 11.41 1.63 -15.14
C VAL A 95 10.21 2.55 -15.27
N VAL A 96 9.03 2.02 -14.97
CA VAL A 96 7.81 2.83 -14.81
C VAL A 96 7.60 3.09 -13.34
N THR A 97 7.45 4.36 -12.98
CA THR A 97 7.28 4.78 -11.58
C THR A 97 5.81 4.98 -11.24
N ASN A 98 4.98 5.39 -12.20
CA ASN A 98 3.55 5.55 -11.98
C ASN A 98 2.73 5.43 -13.28
N ILE A 99 1.43 5.18 -13.11
CA ILE A 99 0.44 5.16 -14.18
C ILE A 99 -0.86 5.82 -13.71
N ALA A 100 -1.63 6.35 -14.65
CA ALA A 100 -2.98 6.87 -14.39
C ALA A 100 -3.88 6.62 -15.60
N LEU A 101 -5.19 6.52 -15.38
CA LEU A 101 -6.17 6.46 -16.46
C LEU A 101 -6.69 7.85 -16.78
N GLN A 102 -6.89 8.12 -18.06
CA GLN A 102 -7.73 9.20 -18.54
C GLN A 102 -9.18 8.71 -18.72
N SER A 103 -10.11 9.66 -18.83
CA SER A 103 -11.56 9.40 -18.93
C SER A 103 -11.95 8.57 -20.15
N ASP A 104 -11.10 8.55 -21.18
CA ASP A 104 -11.26 7.79 -22.42
C ASP A 104 -10.64 6.38 -22.38
N GLY A 105 -10.20 5.93 -21.20
CA GLY A 105 -9.61 4.61 -20.99
C GLY A 105 -8.12 4.51 -21.35
N LYS A 106 -7.52 5.55 -21.92
CA LYS A 106 -6.08 5.57 -22.20
C LYS A 106 -5.26 5.66 -20.91
N ILE A 107 -4.04 5.14 -20.97
CA ILE A 107 -3.16 4.99 -19.83
C ILE A 107 -1.99 5.96 -19.96
N LEU A 108 -1.90 6.93 -19.07
CA LEU A 108 -0.71 7.75 -18.90
C LEU A 108 0.35 6.96 -18.14
N VAL A 109 1.60 7.05 -18.58
CA VAL A 109 2.74 6.31 -18.04
C VAL A 109 3.89 7.28 -17.82
N ILE A 110 4.47 7.27 -16.62
CA ILE A 110 5.66 8.05 -16.27
C ILE A 110 6.78 7.18 -15.72
N GLY A 111 8.02 7.56 -15.98
CA GLY A 111 9.16 6.81 -15.45
C GLY A 111 10.52 7.26 -15.95
N VAL A 112 11.48 6.35 -15.86
CA VAL A 112 12.84 6.53 -16.36
C VAL A 112 13.06 5.50 -17.44
N PHE A 113 12.71 5.89 -18.66
CA PHE A 113 12.86 5.11 -19.89
C PHE A 113 13.05 6.08 -21.06
N THR A 114 13.57 5.56 -22.16
CA THR A 114 13.85 6.31 -23.39
C THR A 114 13.22 5.70 -24.63
N THR A 115 12.71 4.47 -24.52
CA THR A 115 11.98 3.81 -25.60
C THR A 115 10.76 3.06 -25.09
N TYR A 116 9.77 2.90 -25.95
CA TYR A 116 8.64 1.99 -25.77
C TYR A 116 8.50 1.12 -27.02
N ASN A 117 8.59 -0.20 -26.86
CA ASN A 117 8.65 -1.17 -27.96
C ASN A 117 9.71 -0.80 -29.02
N GLY A 118 10.87 -0.30 -28.58
CA GLY A 118 11.96 0.17 -29.44
C GLY A 118 11.72 1.52 -30.14
N THR A 119 10.55 2.15 -29.97
CA THR A 119 10.26 3.50 -30.47
C THR A 119 10.80 4.53 -29.47
N PRO A 120 11.64 5.50 -29.90
CA PRO A 120 12.09 6.58 -29.03
C PRO A 120 10.94 7.43 -28.49
N VAL A 121 10.95 7.65 -27.19
CA VAL A 121 9.97 8.46 -26.45
C VAL A 121 10.67 9.22 -25.33
N GLY A 122 9.98 10.17 -24.73
CA GLY A 122 10.33 10.81 -23.47
C GLY A 122 9.85 10.00 -22.26
N GLN A 123 9.89 10.63 -21.09
CA GLN A 123 9.56 10.02 -19.80
C GLN A 123 8.08 10.09 -19.44
N ILE A 124 7.26 10.69 -20.30
CA ILE A 124 5.81 10.76 -20.19
C ILE A 124 5.24 10.29 -21.52
N ILE A 125 4.54 9.17 -21.49
CA ILE A 125 3.86 8.63 -22.67
C ILE A 125 2.40 8.33 -22.36
N ARG A 126 1.62 8.13 -23.42
CA ARG A 126 0.28 7.60 -23.33
C ARG A 126 0.15 6.32 -24.14
N LEU A 127 -0.51 5.33 -23.55
CA LEU A 127 -0.88 4.08 -24.21
C LEU A 127 -2.38 4.07 -24.47
N ASN A 128 -2.78 3.46 -25.59
CA ASN A 128 -4.16 3.08 -25.83
C ASN A 128 -4.59 1.96 -24.87
N GLU A 129 -5.89 1.68 -24.78
CA GLU A 129 -6.42 0.60 -23.94
C GLU A 129 -5.81 -0.77 -24.25
N ASP A 130 -5.40 -1.03 -25.49
CA ASP A 130 -4.75 -2.28 -25.90
C ASP A 130 -3.24 -2.31 -25.60
N GLY A 131 -2.70 -1.26 -24.97
CA GLY A 131 -1.28 -1.13 -24.65
C GLY A 131 -0.42 -0.63 -25.81
N SER A 132 -0.96 -0.36 -26.99
CA SER A 132 -0.18 0.28 -28.06
C SER A 132 0.14 1.74 -27.73
N LEU A 133 1.26 2.26 -28.22
CA LEU A 133 1.64 3.67 -28.02
C LEU A 133 0.64 4.60 -28.74
N ASP A 134 0.08 5.58 -28.03
CA ASP A 134 -0.82 6.56 -28.62
C ASP A 134 -0.03 7.65 -29.35
N THR A 135 0.03 7.53 -30.68
CA THR A 135 0.75 8.48 -31.56
C THR A 135 0.11 9.88 -31.64
N THR A 136 -1.09 10.09 -31.07
CA THR A 136 -1.73 11.41 -30.99
C THR A 136 -1.30 12.22 -29.77
N PHE A 137 -0.60 11.58 -28.82
CA PHE A 137 -0.08 12.22 -27.62
C PHE A 137 1.34 12.77 -27.85
N LYS A 138 1.71 13.84 -27.12
CA LYS A 138 3.09 14.34 -27.07
C LYS A 138 3.98 13.41 -26.22
N ASN A 139 4.48 12.35 -26.85
CA ASN A 139 5.29 11.31 -26.20
C ASN A 139 6.78 11.65 -26.07
N ASP A 140 7.24 12.87 -26.36
CA ASP A 140 8.66 13.28 -26.35
C ASP A 140 9.03 14.16 -25.14
N ASN A 141 8.15 14.27 -24.14
CA ASN A 141 8.41 15.07 -22.95
C ASN A 141 9.53 14.46 -22.10
N THR A 142 10.54 15.27 -21.81
CA THR A 142 11.72 14.90 -21.03
C THR A 142 11.74 15.66 -19.71
N LEU A 143 12.00 14.97 -18.61
CA LEU A 143 12.05 15.52 -17.27
C LEU A 143 13.52 15.55 -16.83
N GLN A 144 14.07 16.75 -16.66
CA GLN A 144 15.47 16.92 -16.28
C GLN A 144 15.62 17.48 -14.88
N LEU A 145 16.76 17.15 -14.29
CA LEU A 145 17.32 17.89 -13.18
C LEU A 145 18.60 18.60 -13.62
N ASP A 146 18.61 19.93 -13.57
CA ASP A 146 19.85 20.69 -13.57
C ASP A 146 20.48 20.63 -12.17
N ALA A 147 21.33 19.62 -11.98
CA ALA A 147 21.97 19.33 -10.69
C ALA A 147 23.09 20.30 -10.29
N SER A 148 23.39 21.32 -11.12
CA SER A 148 24.34 22.38 -10.76
C SER A 148 23.87 23.19 -9.54
N ALA A 149 22.58 23.12 -9.22
CA ALA A 149 21.92 23.82 -8.13
C ALA A 149 21.97 23.09 -6.76
N TYR A 150 22.46 21.84 -6.66
CA TYR A 150 22.35 21.03 -5.43
C TYR A 150 23.71 20.55 -4.88
N GLU A 151 23.86 20.57 -3.54
CA GLU A 151 24.98 19.96 -2.83
C GLU A 151 24.78 18.44 -2.68
N GLY A 152 25.80 17.61 -2.97
CA GLY A 152 25.80 16.17 -2.66
C GLY A 152 24.95 15.27 -3.58
N LYS A 153 25.36 15.12 -4.84
CA LYS A 153 24.62 14.45 -5.92
C LYS A 153 24.49 12.93 -5.76
N TYR A 154 23.28 12.40 -5.91
CA TYR A 154 23.03 10.99 -6.28
C TYR A 154 21.98 10.96 -7.39
N GLU A 155 22.31 10.39 -8.55
CA GLU A 155 21.45 10.40 -9.76
C GLU A 155 20.25 9.44 -9.66
N TRP A 156 20.33 8.39 -8.84
CA TRP A 156 19.30 7.36 -8.73
C TRP A 156 18.02 7.79 -7.99
N ASP A 157 18.11 8.83 -7.16
CA ASP A 157 17.00 9.35 -6.33
C ASP A 157 16.10 10.36 -7.07
N LEU A 158 16.27 10.54 -8.37
CA LEU A 158 15.74 11.71 -9.09
C LEU A 158 14.85 11.28 -10.25
N GLN A 159 13.58 11.00 -9.96
CA GLN A 159 12.64 10.44 -10.92
C GLN A 159 11.26 11.11 -10.82
N PRO A 160 10.47 11.19 -11.91
CA PRO A 160 9.04 11.37 -11.78
C PRO A 160 8.49 10.25 -10.89
N ASN A 161 7.61 10.56 -9.93
CA ASN A 161 7.11 9.59 -8.95
C ASN A 161 5.59 9.61 -8.82
N LYS A 162 4.96 10.79 -8.88
CA LYS A 162 3.50 10.92 -8.75
C LYS A 162 2.89 11.43 -10.03
N LEU A 163 1.74 10.87 -10.35
CA LEU A 163 0.92 11.22 -11.50
C LEU A 163 -0.51 11.45 -11.01
N LEU A 164 -1.03 12.64 -11.22
CA LEU A 164 -2.38 13.03 -10.81
C LEU A 164 -3.15 13.46 -12.06
N VAL A 165 -4.37 12.96 -12.24
CA VAL A 165 -5.22 13.29 -13.39
C VAL A 165 -6.44 14.08 -12.91
N SER A 166 -6.65 15.23 -13.53
CA SER A 166 -7.79 16.10 -13.31
C SER A 166 -9.05 15.59 -14.03
N PRO A 167 -10.26 16.02 -13.63
CA PRO A 167 -11.50 15.65 -14.32
C PRO A 167 -11.58 16.07 -15.80
N ASP A 168 -10.77 17.03 -16.24
CA ASP A 168 -10.66 17.50 -17.63
C ASP A 168 -9.56 16.76 -18.43
N ASP A 169 -9.04 15.66 -17.89
CA ASP A 169 -7.93 14.86 -18.41
C ASP A 169 -6.57 15.58 -18.50
N SER A 170 -6.49 16.86 -18.09
CA SER A 170 -5.20 17.47 -17.77
C SER A 170 -4.56 16.71 -16.60
N PHE A 171 -3.24 16.75 -16.51
CA PHE A 171 -2.54 15.95 -15.50
C PHE A 171 -1.30 16.65 -14.97
N TYR A 172 -0.85 16.19 -13.81
CA TYR A 172 0.31 16.69 -13.12
C TYR A 172 1.31 15.55 -12.93
N VAL A 173 2.56 15.82 -13.26
CA VAL A 173 3.67 14.94 -12.90
C VAL A 173 4.41 15.60 -11.75
N LEU A 174 4.69 14.85 -10.69
CA LEU A 174 5.50 15.30 -9.57
C LEU A 174 6.68 14.36 -9.33
N GLY A 175 7.83 14.90 -8.93
CA GLY A 175 9.03 14.10 -8.68
C GLY A 175 10.30 14.92 -8.49
N GLY A 176 11.45 14.24 -8.53
CA GLY A 176 12.77 14.86 -8.38
C GLY A 176 13.29 15.50 -9.66
N PHE A 177 12.53 16.40 -10.29
CA PHE A 177 12.94 17.14 -11.49
C PHE A 177 12.79 18.65 -11.28
N ASN A 178 13.51 19.45 -12.07
CA ASN A 178 13.32 20.90 -12.08
C ASN A 178 13.11 21.49 -13.47
N ARG A 179 13.10 20.66 -14.51
CA ARG A 179 12.81 21.08 -15.87
C ARG A 179 11.96 20.06 -16.63
N VAL A 180 11.11 20.56 -17.52
CA VAL A 180 10.43 19.79 -18.57
C VAL A 180 10.87 20.35 -19.92
N ASN A 181 11.51 19.54 -20.76
CA ASN A 181 12.05 19.98 -22.05
C ASN A 181 12.87 21.28 -21.92
N GLU A 182 13.80 21.32 -20.94
CA GLU A 182 14.65 22.48 -20.59
C GLU A 182 13.91 23.67 -19.92
N ARG A 183 12.58 23.70 -19.93
CA ARG A 183 11.76 24.73 -19.29
C ARG A 183 11.64 24.49 -17.81
N PHE A 184 11.72 25.55 -17.02
CA PHE A 184 11.70 25.47 -15.57
C PHE A 184 10.37 24.91 -15.04
N ALA A 185 10.43 23.89 -14.19
CA ALA A 185 9.29 23.21 -13.57
C ALA A 185 9.75 22.41 -12.32
N PRO A 186 9.91 23.07 -11.16
CA PRO A 186 10.46 22.47 -9.95
C PRO A 186 9.43 21.58 -9.26
N LEU A 187 9.75 20.29 -9.15
CA LEU A 187 8.97 19.24 -8.47
C LEU A 187 7.63 18.86 -9.08
N ILE A 188 6.98 19.78 -9.79
CA ILE A 188 5.66 19.60 -10.37
C ILE A 188 5.57 20.30 -11.72
N ALA A 189 4.91 19.65 -12.66
CA ALA A 189 4.58 20.20 -13.98
C ALA A 189 3.14 19.81 -14.34
N ARG A 190 2.40 20.75 -14.93
CA ARG A 190 1.07 20.50 -15.50
C ARG A 190 1.16 20.23 -16.99
N PHE A 191 0.31 19.34 -17.47
CA PHE A 191 0.19 19.00 -18.88
C PHE A 191 -1.28 19.00 -19.29
N THR A 192 -1.53 19.40 -20.53
CA THR A 192 -2.83 19.20 -21.18
C THR A 192 -3.14 17.72 -21.34
N ALA A 193 -4.41 17.37 -21.61
CA ALA A 193 -4.81 15.99 -21.90
C ALA A 193 -4.04 15.34 -23.06
N ALA A 194 -3.51 16.14 -24.01
CA ALA A 194 -2.72 15.66 -25.14
C ALA A 194 -1.20 15.58 -24.85
N GLY A 195 -0.77 15.88 -23.62
CA GLY A 195 0.63 15.80 -23.21
C GLY A 195 1.44 17.07 -23.48
N MET A 196 0.84 18.17 -23.92
CA MET A 196 1.55 19.45 -24.02
C MET A 196 1.83 20.00 -22.61
N HIS A 197 3.09 20.34 -22.32
CA HIS A 197 3.48 21.01 -21.07
C HIS A 197 2.84 22.41 -20.98
N ASP A 198 2.16 22.69 -19.88
CA ASP A 198 1.60 24.01 -19.57
C ASP A 198 2.62 24.85 -18.80
N GLU A 199 3.41 25.63 -19.53
CA GLU A 199 4.44 26.52 -18.97
C GLU A 199 3.87 27.70 -18.15
N SER A 200 2.54 27.90 -18.15
CA SER A 200 1.90 28.95 -17.34
C SER A 200 1.61 28.50 -15.91
N TYR A 201 1.64 27.18 -15.65
CA TYR A 201 1.44 26.62 -14.33
C TYR A 201 2.69 26.74 -13.45
N LEU A 202 2.48 26.98 -12.14
CA LEU A 202 3.53 27.33 -11.19
C LEU A 202 4.36 28.56 -11.60
N PRO A 203 3.72 29.71 -11.88
CA PRO A 203 4.42 30.91 -12.33
C PRO A 203 5.24 31.47 -11.16
N THR A 204 6.54 31.20 -11.15
CA THR A 204 7.46 31.81 -10.19
C THR A 204 8.32 32.87 -10.85
N ALA A 205 8.55 33.97 -10.14
CA ALA A 205 9.45 35.04 -10.58
C ALA A 205 10.93 34.59 -10.58
N HIS A 206 11.27 33.54 -9.83
CA HIS A 206 12.63 33.04 -9.64
C HIS A 206 12.70 31.51 -9.56
N GLU A 207 13.85 30.93 -9.90
CA GLU A 207 14.06 29.49 -9.71
C GLU A 207 14.01 29.11 -8.22
N ILE A 208 13.28 28.05 -7.88
CA ILE A 208 13.19 27.48 -6.54
C ILE A 208 14.40 26.59 -6.29
N TYR A 209 15.24 26.99 -5.33
CA TYR A 209 16.42 26.24 -4.92
C TYR A 209 16.11 25.30 -3.75
N PHE A 210 16.53 24.03 -3.87
CA PHE A 210 16.52 23.06 -2.77
C PHE A 210 17.94 22.83 -2.24
N LYS A 211 18.08 22.50 -0.96
CA LYS A 211 19.40 22.26 -0.34
C LYS A 211 19.98 20.91 -0.76
N SER A 212 19.11 19.92 -0.96
CA SER A 212 19.46 18.59 -1.46
C SER A 212 18.50 18.18 -2.56
N ALA A 213 18.84 17.10 -3.27
CA ALA A 213 17.93 16.39 -4.15
C ALA A 213 16.55 16.19 -3.45
N PRO A 214 15.46 16.75 -4.01
CA PRO A 214 14.13 16.63 -3.44
C PRO A 214 13.44 15.34 -3.91
N TYR A 215 12.76 14.66 -2.98
CA TYR A 215 11.93 13.50 -3.31
C TYR A 215 10.46 13.81 -3.01
N VAL A 216 9.60 13.75 -4.03
CA VAL A 216 8.15 13.87 -3.86
C VAL A 216 7.59 12.46 -3.75
N ASP A 217 7.12 12.11 -2.56
CA ASP A 217 6.70 10.75 -2.23
C ASP A 217 5.21 10.63 -1.96
N ALA A 218 4.54 11.75 -1.72
CA ALA A 218 3.12 11.82 -1.46
C ALA A 218 2.52 12.97 -2.26
N ALA A 219 1.37 12.74 -2.88
CA ALA A 219 0.66 13.78 -3.61
C ALA A 219 -0.85 13.49 -3.62
N LEU A 220 -1.66 14.54 -3.65
CA LEU A 220 -3.11 14.49 -3.62
C LEU A 220 -3.65 15.70 -4.39
N LEU A 221 -4.50 15.42 -5.38
CA LEU A 221 -5.27 16.44 -6.11
C LEU A 221 -6.69 16.45 -5.56
N LEU A 222 -7.17 17.64 -5.16
CA LEU A 222 -8.55 17.83 -4.75
C LEU A 222 -9.44 18.18 -5.94
N PRO A 223 -10.77 17.96 -5.84
CA PRO A 223 -11.71 18.39 -6.88
C PRO A 223 -11.72 19.90 -7.15
N SER A 224 -11.26 20.72 -6.20
CA SER A 224 -11.06 22.16 -6.39
C SER A 224 -9.94 22.49 -7.38
N GLY A 225 -9.04 21.54 -7.66
CA GLY A 225 -7.79 21.75 -8.38
C GLY A 225 -6.59 21.96 -7.46
N ASP A 226 -6.81 22.12 -6.16
CA ASP A 226 -5.73 22.26 -5.17
C ASP A 226 -4.90 20.98 -5.07
N ILE A 227 -3.59 21.15 -4.98
CA ILE A 227 -2.62 20.05 -4.88
C ILE A 227 -1.86 20.15 -3.58
N TYR A 228 -1.95 19.07 -2.79
CA TYR A 228 -1.10 18.84 -1.64
C TYR A 228 -0.05 17.81 -2.00
N PHE A 229 1.20 18.09 -1.71
CA PHE A 229 2.28 17.12 -1.95
C PHE A 229 3.37 17.23 -0.90
N GLY A 230 4.15 16.17 -0.76
CA GLY A 230 5.19 16.10 0.24
C GLY A 230 6.16 14.97 -0.02
N GLY A 231 7.17 14.91 0.83
CA GLY A 231 8.21 13.88 0.78
C GLY A 231 9.50 14.35 1.42
N MET A 232 10.61 13.74 1.02
CA MET A 232 11.95 14.12 1.46
C MET A 232 12.44 15.35 0.70
N ILE A 233 11.86 16.50 1.04
CA ILE A 233 12.23 17.80 0.47
C ILE A 233 12.99 18.57 1.56
N ASN A 234 14.23 18.99 1.25
CA ASN A 234 15.10 19.69 2.21
C ASN A 234 15.44 21.08 1.68
N GLY A 235 15.02 22.09 2.45
CA GLY A 235 15.22 23.50 2.13
C GLY A 235 14.39 23.94 0.93
N TYR A 236 13.57 24.96 1.11
CA TYR A 236 12.84 25.62 0.04
C TYR A 236 13.36 27.04 -0.12
N ASN A 237 13.75 27.41 -1.34
CA ASN A 237 14.31 28.72 -1.67
C ASN A 237 15.54 29.08 -0.80
N GLY A 238 16.47 28.14 -0.64
CA GLY A 238 17.69 28.32 0.16
C GLY A 238 17.49 28.39 1.69
N SER A 239 16.25 28.30 2.17
CA SER A 239 15.95 28.24 3.60
C SER A 239 16.43 26.94 4.23
N SER A 240 16.88 26.99 5.50
CA SER A 240 17.12 25.80 6.32
C SER A 240 15.82 25.16 6.86
N LEU A 241 14.65 25.73 6.53
CA LEU A 241 13.37 25.25 7.01
C LEU A 241 12.93 24.01 6.23
N ASN A 242 12.87 22.88 6.94
CA ASN A 242 12.42 21.58 6.47
C ASN A 242 10.89 21.54 6.25
N LYS A 243 10.36 22.31 5.29
CA LYS A 243 8.97 22.09 4.85
C LYS A 243 8.89 20.72 4.16
N LYS A 244 8.05 19.82 4.67
CA LYS A 244 7.85 18.46 4.10
C LYS A 244 6.53 18.30 3.37
N ILE A 245 5.61 19.25 3.53
CA ILE A 245 4.32 19.32 2.83
C ILE A 245 4.18 20.70 2.24
N PHE A 246 3.63 20.74 1.04
CA PHE A 246 3.44 21.90 0.20
C PHE A 246 1.98 21.89 -0.29
N HIS A 247 1.41 23.08 -0.42
CA HIS A 247 0.11 23.32 -1.00
C HIS A 247 0.29 24.27 -2.19
N ILE A 248 -0.31 23.92 -3.32
CA ILE A 248 -0.41 24.75 -4.52
C ILE A 248 -1.88 24.79 -4.89
N ASP A 249 -2.40 25.98 -5.16
CA ASP A 249 -3.79 26.13 -5.57
C ASP A 249 -4.00 25.69 -7.04
N ALA A 250 -5.27 25.64 -7.47
CA ALA A 250 -5.64 25.25 -8.82
C ALA A 250 -4.97 26.07 -9.95
N ASP A 251 -4.59 27.31 -9.67
CA ASP A 251 -3.94 28.23 -10.61
C ASP A 251 -2.40 28.13 -10.58
N GLY A 252 -1.86 27.21 -9.78
CA GLY A 252 -0.43 27.00 -9.65
C GLY A 252 0.25 27.99 -8.70
N GLN A 253 -0.48 28.74 -7.88
CA GLN A 253 0.15 29.61 -6.89
C GLN A 253 0.58 28.80 -5.66
N TYR A 254 1.82 29.01 -5.24
CA TYR A 254 2.32 28.40 -4.02
C TYR A 254 1.72 29.08 -2.79
N ASP A 255 1.07 28.30 -1.93
CA ASP A 255 0.51 28.81 -0.69
C ASP A 255 1.60 28.96 0.38
N GLU A 256 2.16 30.17 0.46
CA GLU A 256 3.16 30.51 1.47
C GLU A 256 2.60 30.50 2.91
N SER A 257 1.29 30.67 3.04
CA SER A 257 0.57 30.76 4.31
C SER A 257 0.28 29.40 4.93
N PHE A 258 0.30 28.32 4.11
CA PHE A 258 0.15 26.95 4.58
C PHE A 258 1.07 26.68 5.77
N ALA A 259 0.43 26.28 6.88
CA ALA A 259 1.11 26.07 8.15
C ALA A 259 2.16 24.97 8.00
N ARG A 260 3.18 25.05 8.86
CA ARG A 260 4.40 24.24 8.76
C ARG A 260 4.41 23.22 9.88
N PRO A 261 3.66 22.10 9.76
CA PRO A 261 3.75 21.04 10.74
C PRO A 261 5.20 20.58 10.87
N LYS A 262 5.67 20.48 12.11
CA LYS A 262 7.05 20.12 12.41
C LYS A 262 7.21 18.62 12.20
N PHE A 263 8.05 18.24 11.25
CA PHE A 263 8.51 16.87 11.05
C PHE A 263 9.99 16.83 11.39
N ASP A 264 10.34 16.21 12.51
CA ASP A 264 11.71 16.23 13.00
C ASP A 264 12.65 15.39 12.11
N PHE A 265 12.18 14.23 11.63
CA PHE A 265 12.88 13.41 10.65
C PHE A 265 11.91 12.68 9.72
N GLY A 266 12.39 12.36 8.51
CA GLY A 266 11.65 11.66 7.46
C GLY A 266 10.73 12.59 6.65
N GLY A 267 9.68 12.01 6.07
CA GLY A 267 8.78 12.73 5.17
C GLY A 267 7.45 12.01 4.94
N PRO A 268 6.42 12.76 4.52
CA PRO A 268 5.17 12.20 4.03
C PRO A 268 5.40 11.20 2.90
N ARG A 269 4.69 10.08 2.94
CA ARG A 269 4.73 9.03 1.92
C ARG A 269 3.37 8.76 1.29
N ALA A 270 2.29 9.10 1.99
CA ALA A 270 0.95 9.04 1.43
C ALA A 270 0.07 10.15 2.01
N LEU A 271 -0.81 10.69 1.17
CA LEU A 271 -1.79 11.71 1.52
C LEU A 271 -3.18 11.20 1.16
N ALA A 272 -4.18 11.51 1.98
CA ALA A 272 -5.58 11.22 1.65
C ALA A 272 -6.53 12.19 2.35
N MET A 273 -7.68 12.46 1.74
CA MET A 273 -8.76 13.17 2.42
C MET A 273 -9.54 12.25 3.35
N LYS A 274 -9.85 12.74 4.54
CA LYS A 274 -10.85 12.15 5.44
C LYS A 274 -12.04 13.11 5.54
N GLY A 275 -13.08 12.87 4.76
CA GLY A 275 -14.17 13.83 4.62
C GLY A 275 -13.72 15.04 3.80
N ALA A 276 -14.36 16.19 3.99
CA ALA A 276 -14.16 17.35 3.13
C ALA A 276 -13.05 18.32 3.58
N ASP A 277 -12.61 18.25 4.84
CA ASP A 277 -11.81 19.31 5.49
C ASP A 277 -10.54 18.80 6.20
N THR A 278 -10.34 17.49 6.21
CA THR A 278 -9.23 16.86 6.93
C THR A 278 -8.29 16.17 5.97
N LEU A 279 -7.04 16.63 5.95
CA LEU A 279 -5.93 16.01 5.24
C LEU A 279 -5.23 15.02 6.17
N LEU A 280 -5.24 13.73 5.82
CA LEU A 280 -4.42 12.73 6.47
C LEU A 280 -3.05 12.68 5.81
N VAL A 281 -2.02 12.69 6.63
CA VAL A 281 -0.62 12.60 6.20
C VAL A 281 0.00 11.38 6.87
N ALA A 282 0.30 10.36 6.09
CA ALA A 282 1.03 9.19 6.55
C ALA A 282 2.46 9.22 6.04
N GLY A 283 3.40 8.69 6.82
CA GLY A 283 4.78 8.64 6.41
C GLY A 283 5.71 8.16 7.51
N SER A 284 6.98 8.51 7.35
CA SER A 284 8.02 8.22 8.34
C SER A 284 8.27 9.51 9.11
N PHE A 285 7.75 9.59 10.32
CA PHE A 285 7.96 10.71 11.22
C PHE A 285 8.76 10.21 12.40
N TYR A 286 9.99 10.69 12.61
CA TYR A 286 10.79 10.38 13.80
C TYR A 286 11.01 11.65 14.61
N GLU A 287 10.98 11.53 15.95
CA GLU A 287 11.47 12.59 16.85
C GLU A 287 12.83 12.21 17.43
N SER A 288 13.72 13.20 17.57
CA SER A 288 14.90 13.06 18.43
C SER A 288 14.47 13.11 19.91
N PHE A 289 14.89 12.11 20.69
CA PHE A 289 14.76 12.04 22.16
C PHE A 289 13.36 11.73 22.74
N GLY A 290 12.92 10.47 22.61
CA GLY A 290 12.12 9.80 23.65
C GLY A 290 10.61 10.06 23.67
N ARG A 291 10.01 10.63 22.62
CA ARG A 291 8.55 10.73 22.46
C ARG A 291 8.06 9.91 21.26
N ARG A 292 6.81 9.43 21.37
CA ARG A 292 6.12 8.63 20.36
C ARG A 292 5.70 9.52 19.20
N THR A 293 6.12 9.20 17.98
CA THR A 293 5.57 9.83 16.77
C THR A 293 4.45 8.97 16.20
N PRO A 294 3.28 9.56 15.91
CA PRO A 294 2.24 8.86 15.17
C PRO A 294 2.69 8.67 13.71
N LEU A 295 2.55 7.48 13.14
CA LEU A 295 2.87 7.22 11.71
C LEU A 295 1.90 7.92 10.74
N MET A 296 0.81 8.49 11.26
CA MET A 296 -0.15 9.27 10.52
C MET A 296 -0.67 10.43 11.37
N ILE A 297 -0.71 11.63 10.81
CA ILE A 297 -1.31 12.82 11.44
C ILE A 297 -2.50 13.29 10.63
N ALA A 298 -3.35 14.10 11.26
CA ALA A 298 -4.45 14.79 10.62
C ALA A 298 -4.18 16.30 10.65
N LEU A 299 -4.37 16.97 9.53
CA LEU A 299 -4.24 18.41 9.37
C LEU A 299 -5.57 18.98 8.86
N HIS A 300 -5.87 20.21 9.24
CA HIS A 300 -6.79 21.04 8.48
C HIS A 300 -6.17 21.38 7.11
N LEU A 301 -6.99 21.82 6.15
CA LEU A 301 -6.54 22.17 4.80
C LEU A 301 -5.57 23.37 4.74
N ASP A 302 -5.51 24.17 5.81
CA ASP A 302 -4.51 25.24 5.99
C ASP A 302 -3.18 24.73 6.57
N GLY A 303 -3.07 23.42 6.84
CA GLY A 303 -1.88 22.76 7.36
C GLY A 303 -1.78 22.73 8.88
N THR A 304 -2.74 23.32 9.60
CA THR A 304 -2.73 23.31 11.06
C THR A 304 -3.04 21.90 11.61
N PRO A 305 -2.29 21.39 12.60
CA PRO A 305 -2.54 20.05 13.14
C PRO A 305 -3.90 19.94 13.84
N ILE A 306 -4.60 18.82 13.61
CA ILE A 306 -5.81 18.46 14.35
C ILE A 306 -5.40 17.68 15.60
N GLU A 307 -5.60 18.28 16.78
CA GLU A 307 -5.28 17.64 18.05
C GLU A 307 -6.20 16.45 18.35
N GLY A 308 -5.67 15.45 19.07
CA GLY A 308 -6.44 14.29 19.52
C GLY A 308 -6.69 13.21 18.46
N PHE A 309 -6.25 13.40 17.21
CA PHE A 309 -6.21 12.32 16.23
C PHE A 309 -5.12 11.31 16.64
N THR A 310 -5.54 10.14 17.11
CA THR A 310 -4.61 9.06 17.53
C THR A 310 -4.51 8.07 16.40
N ALA A 311 -3.49 8.20 15.54
CA ALA A 311 -3.10 7.09 14.69
C ALA A 311 -2.29 6.10 15.53
N TYR A 312 -2.87 4.90 15.70
CA TYR A 312 -2.27 3.68 16.25
C TYR A 312 -0.86 3.81 16.89
N ASP A 313 -0.81 3.68 18.22
CA ASP A 313 0.41 3.55 19.02
C ASP A 313 0.98 2.14 18.85
N PHE A 314 2.00 1.98 18.00
CA PHE A 314 2.79 0.76 17.95
C PHE A 314 3.52 0.64 19.29
N SER A 315 2.93 -0.11 20.23
CA SER A 315 3.43 -0.25 21.61
C SER A 315 4.82 -0.91 21.73
N THR A 316 5.49 -1.20 20.61
CA THR A 316 6.91 -1.55 20.53
C THR A 316 7.57 -0.62 19.50
N PRO A 317 8.21 0.47 19.94
CA PRO A 317 8.89 1.43 19.07
C PRO A 317 10.26 0.86 18.71
N ASP A 318 10.29 -0.13 17.82
CA ASP A 318 11.52 -0.38 17.07
C ASP A 318 11.49 0.60 15.89
N ALA A 319 12.49 1.47 15.89
CA ALA A 319 12.43 2.85 15.43
C ALA A 319 12.11 3.14 13.95
N GLU A 320 11.69 2.21 13.08
CA GLU A 320 11.74 2.43 11.62
C GLU A 320 10.50 1.98 10.80
N ASP A 321 9.31 1.89 11.40
CA ASP A 321 8.06 1.60 10.66
C ASP A 321 7.74 2.70 9.63
N MET A 322 7.51 2.31 8.37
CA MET A 322 7.13 3.22 7.27
C MET A 322 5.73 2.90 6.74
N ILE A 323 4.81 3.87 6.73
CA ILE A 323 3.55 3.75 5.97
C ILE A 323 3.81 4.19 4.53
N ASN A 324 3.57 3.29 3.58
CA ASN A 324 3.74 3.53 2.14
C ASN A 324 2.41 3.61 1.38
N GLY A 325 1.36 2.96 1.91
CA GLY A 325 0.02 3.00 1.36
C GLY A 325 -0.97 3.58 2.35
N LEU A 326 -1.85 4.46 1.87
CA LEU A 326 -2.95 5.04 2.64
C LEU A 326 -4.17 5.12 1.72
N ILE A 327 -5.28 4.50 2.13
CA ILE A 327 -6.57 4.59 1.43
C ILE A 327 -7.65 4.95 2.44
N VAL A 328 -8.50 5.90 2.09
CA VAL A 328 -9.68 6.27 2.88
C VAL A 328 -10.92 5.89 2.07
N THR A 329 -11.70 4.93 2.59
CA THR A 329 -12.99 4.52 2.01
C THR A 329 -14.14 5.21 2.74
N ASP A 330 -15.40 4.86 2.51
CA ASP A 330 -16.50 5.41 3.33
C ASP A 330 -16.44 4.91 4.78
N ARG A 331 -16.00 3.66 4.98
CA ARG A 331 -16.07 2.99 6.29
C ARG A 331 -14.74 3.01 7.04
N TYR A 332 -13.64 2.84 6.33
CA TYR A 332 -12.34 2.53 6.95
C TYR A 332 -11.23 3.43 6.41
N ILE A 333 -10.11 3.41 7.13
CA ILE A 333 -8.81 3.88 6.65
C ILE A 333 -7.92 2.64 6.55
N PHE A 334 -7.36 2.35 5.38
CA PHE A 334 -6.38 1.28 5.22
C PHE A 334 -4.99 1.89 5.18
N ILE A 335 -4.08 1.30 5.96
CA ILE A 335 -2.66 1.63 5.93
C ILE A 335 -1.84 0.39 5.60
N GLY A 336 -0.80 0.58 4.80
CA GLY A 336 0.10 -0.49 4.38
C GLY A 336 1.54 -0.03 4.52
N GLY A 337 2.39 -0.88 5.06
CA GLY A 337 3.76 -0.50 5.34
C GLY A 337 4.65 -1.64 5.79
N GLY A 338 5.79 -1.28 6.34
CA GLY A 338 6.63 -2.23 7.05
C GLY A 338 7.92 -1.64 7.60
N ASP A 339 8.55 -2.45 8.44
CA ASP A 339 9.84 -2.21 9.06
C ASP A 339 10.99 -2.64 8.13
N ILE A 340 12.07 -1.88 8.15
CA ILE A 340 13.34 -2.18 7.49
C ILE A 340 14.31 -2.94 8.41
N GLN A 341 14.13 -2.90 9.73
CA GLN A 341 14.91 -3.64 10.71
C GLN A 341 14.29 -5.01 11.06
N MET A 342 15.13 -5.91 11.59
CA MET A 342 14.74 -7.30 11.86
C MET A 342 14.25 -7.48 13.31
N PRO A 343 13.17 -8.26 13.55
CA PRO A 343 12.39 -9.00 12.57
C PRO A 343 11.42 -8.09 11.80
N LYS A 344 11.51 -8.10 10.46
CA LYS A 344 10.71 -7.24 9.58
C LYS A 344 9.23 -7.47 9.87
N ARG A 345 8.56 -6.48 10.47
CA ARG A 345 7.10 -6.47 10.57
C ARG A 345 6.58 -5.70 9.39
N SER A 346 5.93 -6.38 8.46
CA SER A 346 5.16 -5.73 7.39
C SER A 346 3.69 -5.86 7.71
N PHE A 347 2.91 -4.86 7.32
CA PHE A 347 1.53 -4.78 7.78
C PHE A 347 0.61 -4.21 6.72
N VAL A 348 -0.63 -4.68 6.80
CA VAL A 348 -1.81 -4.02 6.24
C VAL A 348 -2.81 -3.94 7.37
N TYR A 349 -3.18 -2.73 7.79
CA TYR A 349 -4.17 -2.53 8.84
C TYR A 349 -5.39 -1.80 8.29
N ALA A 350 -6.55 -2.20 8.77
CA ALA A 350 -7.75 -1.41 8.70
C ALA A 350 -7.91 -0.64 10.01
N LEU A 351 -8.18 0.65 9.91
CA LEU A 351 -8.49 1.53 11.01
C LEU A 351 -9.92 2.05 10.86
N ASP A 352 -10.57 2.36 11.97
CA ASP A 352 -11.78 3.16 11.96
C ASP A 352 -11.48 4.63 11.58
N LYS A 353 -12.52 5.45 11.49
CA LYS A 353 -12.37 6.88 11.16
C LYS A 353 -11.70 7.72 12.25
N SER A 354 -11.56 7.19 13.47
CA SER A 354 -10.79 7.83 14.54
C SER A 354 -9.28 7.58 14.43
N GLY A 355 -8.87 6.57 13.65
CA GLY A 355 -7.48 6.13 13.51
C GLY A 355 -7.12 4.91 14.36
N ALA A 356 -8.10 4.31 15.05
CA ALA A 356 -7.91 3.12 15.87
C ALA A 356 -7.95 1.85 15.01
N ALA A 357 -7.01 0.92 15.25
CA ALA A 357 -6.94 -0.32 14.50
C ALA A 357 -8.11 -1.26 14.81
N LEU A 358 -8.64 -1.86 13.75
CA LEU A 358 -9.65 -2.91 13.82
C LEU A 358 -8.94 -4.27 13.90
N THR A 359 -9.32 -5.09 14.86
CA THR A 359 -8.69 -6.40 15.11
C THR A 359 -9.60 -7.59 14.83
N THR A 360 -10.88 -7.36 14.53
CA THR A 360 -11.89 -8.42 14.39
C THR A 360 -12.62 -8.44 13.04
N ASP A 361 -12.61 -7.34 12.28
CA ASP A 361 -13.38 -7.21 11.04
C ASP A 361 -12.65 -7.70 9.77
N PHE A 362 -11.32 -7.80 9.83
CA PHE A 362 -10.47 -8.12 8.68
C PHE A 362 -9.39 -9.13 9.06
N ASP A 363 -9.68 -10.42 8.88
CA ASP A 363 -8.68 -11.48 9.02
C ASP A 363 -7.92 -11.69 7.71
N PHE A 364 -6.85 -10.93 7.52
CA PHE A 364 -5.92 -11.10 6.41
C PHE A 364 -4.90 -12.23 6.65
N GLY A 365 -5.08 -13.09 7.65
CA GLY A 365 -4.09 -14.10 8.05
C GLY A 365 -2.81 -13.48 8.65
N SER A 366 -1.67 -14.16 8.51
CA SER A 366 -0.38 -13.72 9.06
C SER A 366 0.21 -12.45 8.41
N GLY A 367 -0.54 -11.76 7.56
CA GLY A 367 -0.11 -10.55 6.86
C GLY A 367 0.99 -10.81 5.82
N PRO A 368 1.55 -9.74 5.22
CA PRO A 368 2.67 -9.82 4.31
C PRO A 368 3.98 -10.13 5.06
N ASN A 369 4.83 -10.97 4.49
CA ASN A 369 6.12 -11.32 5.11
C ASN A 369 7.25 -10.31 4.83
N ARG A 370 7.05 -9.34 3.92
CA ARG A 370 7.95 -8.21 3.63
C ARG A 370 7.15 -6.97 3.23
N ILE A 371 7.86 -5.84 3.07
CA ILE A 371 7.30 -4.50 2.98
C ILE A 371 6.19 -4.37 1.93
N VAL A 372 5.09 -3.73 2.34
CA VAL A 372 4.03 -3.25 1.45
C VAL A 372 4.47 -1.90 0.90
N SER A 373 4.41 -1.75 -0.42
CA SER A 373 4.81 -0.53 -1.15
C SER A 373 3.61 0.27 -1.62
N GLY A 374 2.45 -0.36 -1.85
CA GLY A 374 1.26 0.30 -2.35
C GLY A 374 -0.03 -0.37 -1.93
N LEU A 375 -1.07 0.45 -1.81
CA LEU A 375 -2.45 0.01 -1.61
C LEU A 375 -3.33 0.69 -2.65
N THR A 376 -4.28 -0.06 -3.20
CA THR A 376 -5.34 0.50 -4.06
C THR A 376 -6.64 -0.23 -3.79
N TYR A 377 -7.77 0.45 -3.98
CA TYR A 377 -9.09 -0.09 -3.69
C TYR A 377 -10.02 0.13 -4.88
N ASP A 378 -10.89 -0.85 -5.14
CA ASP A 378 -11.95 -0.70 -6.14
C ASP A 378 -13.37 -0.68 -5.53
N PRO A 379 -14.35 -0.09 -6.23
CA PRO A 379 -15.74 -0.09 -5.76
C PRO A 379 -16.37 -1.49 -5.66
N ALA A 380 -15.79 -2.51 -6.30
CA ALA A 380 -16.25 -3.88 -6.17
C ALA A 380 -15.89 -4.49 -4.80
N GLY A 381 -15.07 -3.81 -4.00
CA GLY A 381 -14.68 -4.23 -2.67
C GLY A 381 -13.41 -5.06 -2.64
N TRP A 382 -12.47 -4.81 -3.55
CA TRP A 382 -11.13 -5.40 -3.53
C TRP A 382 -10.11 -4.40 -3.01
N LEU A 383 -9.34 -4.79 -2.01
CA LEU A 383 -8.11 -4.12 -1.62
C LEU A 383 -6.96 -4.84 -2.29
N TYR A 384 -6.25 -4.14 -3.16
CA TYR A 384 -5.05 -4.63 -3.80
C TYR A 384 -3.84 -4.16 -3.01
N VAL A 385 -2.90 -5.07 -2.80
CA VAL A 385 -1.70 -4.88 -1.99
C VAL A 385 -0.50 -5.21 -2.86
N SER A 386 0.37 -4.24 -3.09
CA SER A 386 1.68 -4.45 -3.73
C SER A 386 2.81 -4.29 -2.71
N GLY A 387 3.91 -4.98 -2.93
CA GLY A 387 5.05 -4.99 -2.01
C GLY A 387 6.17 -5.89 -2.47
N PHE A 388 7.20 -6.05 -1.63
CA PHE A 388 8.30 -7.00 -1.85
C PHE A 388 8.08 -8.33 -1.12
N PHE A 389 6.83 -8.67 -0.77
CA PHE A 389 6.47 -9.91 -0.09
C PHE A 389 6.45 -11.12 -1.02
N THR A 390 6.66 -12.30 -0.45
CA THR A 390 6.52 -13.59 -1.14
C THR A 390 5.31 -14.39 -0.66
N GLU A 391 4.68 -13.93 0.43
CA GLU A 391 3.46 -14.48 1.01
C GLU A 391 2.58 -13.33 1.52
N PHE A 392 1.27 -13.49 1.40
CA PHE A 392 0.27 -12.60 1.97
C PHE A 392 -0.91 -13.43 2.51
N GLY A 393 -1.17 -13.30 3.80
CA GLY A 393 -2.23 -14.06 4.47
C GLY A 393 -2.09 -15.58 4.37
N GLY A 394 -0.86 -16.07 4.44
CA GLY A 394 -0.54 -17.50 4.32
C GLY A 394 -0.61 -18.05 2.89
N ALA A 395 -1.04 -17.25 1.91
CA ALA A 395 -1.00 -17.62 0.51
C ALA A 395 0.39 -17.31 -0.08
N SER A 396 0.95 -18.25 -0.85
CA SER A 396 2.17 -18.02 -1.62
C SER A 396 1.85 -17.17 -2.85
N THR A 397 1.73 -15.88 -2.63
CA THR A 397 1.59 -14.86 -3.67
C THR A 397 2.73 -13.87 -3.53
N ARG A 398 3.44 -13.64 -4.64
CA ARG A 398 4.62 -12.78 -4.67
C ARG A 398 4.23 -11.43 -5.23
N TYR A 399 4.72 -10.39 -4.55
CA TYR A 399 4.65 -8.98 -4.94
C TYR A 399 3.27 -8.34 -5.01
N PHE A 400 2.24 -9.09 -5.39
CA PHE A 400 0.93 -8.53 -5.67
C PHE A 400 -0.18 -9.48 -5.25
N ALA A 401 -1.04 -9.00 -4.37
CA ALA A 401 -2.15 -9.76 -3.81
C ALA A 401 -3.41 -8.89 -3.78
N ARG A 402 -4.56 -9.52 -3.58
CA ARG A 402 -5.77 -8.81 -3.22
C ARG A 402 -6.54 -9.55 -2.12
N CYS A 403 -7.28 -8.79 -1.34
CA CYS A 403 -8.22 -9.31 -0.36
C CYS A 403 -9.57 -8.61 -0.48
N LYS A 404 -10.63 -9.30 -0.04
CA LYS A 404 -11.96 -8.74 -0.07
C LYS A 404 -12.13 -7.74 1.08
N VAL A 405 -12.40 -6.49 0.75
CA VAL A 405 -12.79 -5.45 1.71
C VAL A 405 -14.09 -4.81 1.24
N GLY A 406 -15.22 -5.21 1.83
CA GLY A 406 -16.53 -4.68 1.47
C GLY A 406 -17.60 -5.73 1.18
N GLY A 407 -18.77 -5.47 1.75
CA GLY A 407 -20.01 -6.25 1.72
C GLY A 407 -21.07 -5.51 2.55
N SER A 408 -22.34 -5.91 2.48
CA SER A 408 -23.41 -5.39 3.35
C SER A 408 -23.05 -5.50 4.83
N ASP A 409 -23.75 -4.75 5.69
CA ASP A 409 -23.71 -4.98 7.14
C ASP A 409 -23.75 -6.47 7.44
N LEU A 410 -22.95 -6.86 8.43
CA LEU A 410 -22.95 -8.21 8.94
C LEU A 410 -24.32 -8.46 9.60
N HIS A 411 -25.30 -8.95 8.84
CA HIS A 411 -26.29 -9.85 9.41
C HIS A 411 -25.81 -11.27 9.20
N VAL A 412 -24.87 -11.64 10.06
CA VAL A 412 -24.79 -12.98 10.60
C VAL A 412 -24.73 -12.78 12.11
N GLU A 413 -25.78 -13.25 12.79
CA GLU A 413 -25.82 -13.47 14.23
C GLU A 413 -24.43 -13.80 14.73
N THR A 414 -23.91 -13.11 15.75
CA THR A 414 -22.69 -13.53 16.45
C THR A 414 -22.67 -15.05 16.63
N PRO A 415 -21.87 -15.84 15.89
CA PRO A 415 -21.26 -16.97 16.55
C PRO A 415 -20.09 -16.34 17.28
N SER A 416 -20.18 -16.21 18.61
CA SER A 416 -18.99 -15.94 19.39
C SER A 416 -17.96 -17.03 19.08
N CYS A 417 -17.05 -16.75 18.15
CA CYS A 417 -15.85 -17.52 17.91
C CYS A 417 -14.63 -16.60 18.06
N ALA A 418 -14.72 -15.66 19.01
CA ALA A 418 -13.54 -15.37 19.80
C ALA A 418 -13.12 -16.73 20.35
N MET A 419 -11.94 -17.24 19.94
CA MET A 419 -11.34 -18.34 20.68
C MET A 419 -11.35 -17.88 22.14
N PRO A 420 -11.98 -18.60 23.07
CA PRO A 420 -11.85 -18.26 24.48
C PRO A 420 -10.36 -18.17 24.76
N ALA A 421 -9.91 -17.00 25.25
CA ALA A 421 -8.49 -16.75 25.47
C ALA A 421 -7.89 -17.95 26.21
N VAL A 422 -6.85 -18.55 25.63
CA VAL A 422 -6.17 -19.68 26.28
C VAL A 422 -5.70 -19.19 27.63
N ARG A 423 -6.15 -19.84 28.69
CA ARG A 423 -5.74 -19.50 30.04
C ARG A 423 -4.62 -20.42 30.45
N VAL A 424 -3.59 -19.85 31.06
CA VAL A 424 -2.49 -20.61 31.63
C VAL A 424 -2.66 -20.60 33.14
N ALA A 425 -2.77 -21.78 33.75
CA ALA A 425 -2.64 -21.93 35.18
C ALA A 425 -1.21 -22.40 35.49
N VAL A 426 -0.44 -21.57 36.18
CA VAL A 426 0.94 -21.87 36.60
C VAL A 426 0.92 -22.34 38.06
N GLY A 427 1.51 -23.49 38.31
CA GLY A 427 1.84 -24.02 39.64
C GLY A 427 3.35 -24.07 39.83
N GLU A 428 3.83 -24.53 40.99
CA GLU A 428 5.24 -24.40 41.41
C GLU A 428 6.28 -24.88 40.38
N ARG A 429 6.00 -25.90 39.57
CA ARG A 429 6.87 -26.40 38.48
C ARG A 429 6.08 -26.98 37.32
N SER A 430 4.87 -26.47 37.11
CA SER A 430 3.97 -26.99 36.10
C SER A 430 3.07 -25.90 35.56
N PHE A 431 2.71 -25.98 34.30
CA PHE A 431 1.63 -25.18 33.76
C PHE A 431 0.57 -26.09 33.13
N SER A 432 -0.67 -25.63 33.12
CA SER A 432 -1.75 -26.25 32.36
C SER A 432 -2.44 -25.21 31.50
N LEU A 433 -2.90 -25.65 30.33
CA LEU A 433 -3.64 -24.81 29.40
C LEU A 433 -5.12 -25.13 29.51
N HIS A 434 -5.93 -24.08 29.50
CA HIS A 434 -7.37 -24.17 29.46
C HIS A 434 -7.90 -23.40 28.25
N ASN A 435 -9.08 -23.78 27.79
CA ASN A 435 -9.77 -23.26 26.61
C ASN A 435 -9.10 -23.64 25.26
N LEU A 436 -8.44 -24.80 25.18
CA LEU A 436 -7.91 -25.36 23.95
C LEU A 436 -9.01 -26.06 23.13
N GLU A 437 -9.15 -25.65 21.86
CA GLU A 437 -9.68 -26.50 20.79
C GLU A 437 -8.65 -27.55 20.34
N GLY A 438 -8.69 -28.74 20.96
CA GLY A 438 -7.79 -29.86 20.61
C GLY A 438 -6.42 -29.79 21.29
N SER A 439 -5.42 -30.53 20.78
CA SER A 439 -4.05 -30.42 21.26
C SER A 439 -3.36 -29.19 20.69
N ALA A 440 -2.46 -28.61 21.49
CA ALA A 440 -1.68 -27.44 21.11
C ALA A 440 -0.17 -27.74 21.15
N GLU A 441 0.58 -27.13 20.24
CA GLU A 441 2.03 -27.02 20.33
C GLU A 441 2.38 -25.80 21.18
N VAL A 442 3.22 -25.97 22.20
CA VAL A 442 3.58 -24.91 23.15
C VAL A 442 5.07 -24.68 23.13
N SER A 443 5.49 -23.42 22.96
CA SER A 443 6.90 -23.02 23.02
C SER A 443 7.10 -21.88 24.00
N LEU A 444 8.14 -21.97 24.82
CA LEU A 444 8.50 -20.97 25.83
C LEU A 444 9.79 -20.26 25.44
N TYR A 445 9.76 -18.93 25.41
CA TYR A 445 10.90 -18.09 25.11
C TYR A 445 11.26 -17.22 26.31
N SER A 446 12.56 -17.01 26.55
CA SER A 446 13.03 -16.03 27.53
C SER A 446 12.63 -14.61 27.14
N SER A 447 12.80 -13.65 28.06
CA SER A 447 12.63 -12.21 27.78
C SER A 447 13.53 -11.69 26.65
N GLU A 448 14.62 -12.39 26.34
CA GLU A 448 15.55 -12.09 25.24
C GLU A 448 15.19 -12.81 23.93
N GLY A 449 14.07 -13.54 23.90
CA GLY A 449 13.57 -14.23 22.70
C GLY A 449 14.23 -15.57 22.40
N VAL A 450 15.01 -16.13 23.33
CA VAL A 450 15.65 -17.44 23.18
C VAL A 450 14.65 -18.56 23.51
N LEU A 451 14.50 -19.56 22.63
CA LEU A 451 13.66 -20.73 22.89
C LEU A 451 14.23 -21.55 24.06
N CYS A 452 13.48 -21.63 25.15
CA CYS A 452 13.88 -22.34 26.36
C CYS A 452 13.29 -23.75 26.46
N ALA A 453 12.05 -23.94 26.00
CA ALA A 453 11.38 -25.23 25.99
C ALA A 453 10.32 -25.32 24.89
N SER A 454 10.02 -26.53 24.43
CA SER A 454 8.96 -26.80 23.47
C SER A 454 8.26 -28.12 23.78
N TYR A 455 6.94 -28.10 23.68
CA TYR A 455 6.04 -29.21 23.94
C TYR A 455 5.19 -29.42 22.68
N PRO A 456 5.42 -30.51 21.93
CA PRO A 456 4.83 -30.68 20.60
C PRO A 456 3.32 -30.98 20.64
N SER A 457 2.78 -31.37 21.79
CA SER A 457 1.35 -31.65 21.99
C SER A 457 1.00 -31.53 23.46
N VAL A 458 0.14 -30.56 23.80
CA VAL A 458 -0.43 -30.33 25.14
C VAL A 458 -1.95 -30.38 24.99
N ALA A 459 -2.61 -31.25 25.76
CA ALA A 459 -4.06 -31.37 25.77
C ALA A 459 -4.72 -30.40 26.76
N GLU A 460 -6.03 -30.16 26.57
CA GLU A 460 -6.84 -29.32 27.46
C GLU A 460 -6.78 -29.82 28.91
N GLY A 461 -6.37 -28.94 29.83
CA GLY A 461 -6.22 -29.23 31.26
C GLY A 461 -5.04 -30.14 31.62
N GLU A 462 -4.20 -30.52 30.66
CA GLU A 462 -3.00 -31.32 30.92
C GLU A 462 -1.97 -30.50 31.70
N SER A 463 -1.48 -31.05 32.81
CA SER A 463 -0.43 -30.43 33.61
C SER A 463 0.94 -30.85 33.10
N ILE A 464 1.67 -29.89 32.54
CA ILE A 464 3.00 -30.08 31.96
C ILE A 464 4.06 -29.63 32.95
N SER A 465 4.99 -30.53 33.31
CA SER A 465 6.14 -30.18 34.15
C SER A 465 7.24 -29.48 33.34
N TYR A 466 7.89 -28.49 33.95
CA TYR A 466 9.05 -27.78 33.38
C TYR A 466 10.20 -27.66 34.37
N GLU A 467 11.42 -27.54 33.85
CA GLU A 467 12.65 -27.34 34.64
C GLU A 467 13.23 -25.93 34.48
N LEU A 468 12.46 -25.00 33.92
CA LEU A 468 12.87 -23.62 33.74
C LEU A 468 13.01 -22.90 35.09
N PRO A 469 13.99 -21.98 35.23
CA PRO A 469 14.11 -21.14 36.41
C PRO A 469 12.92 -20.17 36.52
N GLU A 470 12.67 -19.66 37.73
CA GLU A 470 11.63 -18.65 37.96
C GLU A 470 11.91 -17.39 37.12
N GLY A 471 10.93 -16.93 36.36
CA GLY A 471 11.17 -15.86 35.39
C GLY A 471 9.97 -15.53 34.52
N LEU A 472 10.08 -14.42 33.79
CA LEU A 472 9.08 -14.01 32.81
C LEU A 472 9.39 -14.63 31.45
N TYR A 473 8.41 -15.36 30.92
CA TYR A 473 8.52 -16.06 29.64
C TYR A 473 7.41 -15.63 28.69
N LEU A 474 7.72 -15.63 27.39
CA LEU A 474 6.72 -15.59 26.34
C LEU A 474 6.33 -17.01 25.98
N MET A 475 5.10 -17.39 26.30
CA MET A 475 4.49 -18.66 25.90
C MET A 475 3.75 -18.47 24.57
N VAL A 476 4.14 -19.26 23.58
CA VAL A 476 3.49 -19.34 22.29
C VAL A 476 2.67 -20.63 22.24
N VAL A 477 1.36 -20.52 22.05
CA VAL A 477 0.44 -21.65 21.92
C VAL A 477 -0.08 -21.69 20.49
N LYS A 478 0.16 -22.79 19.78
CA LYS A 478 -0.24 -22.99 18.39
C LYS A 478 -1.23 -24.13 18.28
N GLN A 479 -2.38 -23.85 17.69
CA GLN A 479 -3.48 -24.78 17.46
C GLN A 479 -3.80 -24.85 15.97
N THR A 480 -4.66 -25.79 15.58
CA THR A 480 -5.06 -25.99 14.17
C THR A 480 -5.69 -24.74 13.56
N ARG A 481 -6.34 -23.87 14.36
CA ARG A 481 -7.03 -22.66 13.92
C ARG A 481 -6.30 -21.34 14.19
N GLY A 482 -5.09 -21.37 14.77
CA GLY A 482 -4.37 -20.13 15.03
C GLY A 482 -3.24 -20.22 16.06
N ARG A 483 -2.62 -19.08 16.34
CA ARG A 483 -1.51 -18.93 17.29
C ARG A 483 -1.83 -17.83 18.30
N GLN A 484 -1.63 -18.11 19.59
CA GLN A 484 -1.77 -17.14 20.68
C GLN A 484 -0.41 -16.93 21.36
N GLN A 485 -0.18 -15.70 21.86
CA GLN A 485 1.02 -15.35 22.62
C GLN A 485 0.62 -14.84 24.00
N LEU A 486 1.19 -15.45 25.04
CA LEU A 486 0.85 -15.19 26.44
C LEU A 486 2.13 -14.86 27.20
N LYS A 487 2.11 -13.79 27.99
CA LYS A 487 3.15 -13.55 28.99
C LYS A 487 2.83 -14.38 30.22
N VAL A 488 3.76 -15.25 30.61
CA VAL A 488 3.62 -16.13 31.77
C VAL A 488 4.79 -15.91 32.71
N GLN A 489 4.51 -15.83 34.01
CA GLN A 489 5.53 -15.88 35.04
C GLN A 489 5.57 -17.33 35.52
N LEU A 490 6.67 -18.03 35.24
CA LEU A 490 6.88 -19.44 35.63
C LEU A 490 7.58 -19.56 36.97
#